data_AF-A0A222G6R8-F1
#
_entry.id   AF-A0A222G6R8-F1
#
_cell.length_a   1.000
_cell.length_b   1.000
_cell.length_c   1.000
_cell.angle_alpha   90.00
_cell.angle_beta   90.00
_cell.angle_gamma   90.00
#
_symmetry.space_group_name_H-M   'P 1'
#
loop_
_entity.id
_entity.type
_entity.pdbx_description
1 polymer ?
#
loop_
_entity_poly.entity_id
_entity_poly.type
_entity_poly.pdbx_seq_one_letter_code
_entity_poly.pdbx_strand_id
1 'polypeptide(L)'
;MKLTASQSKILIVLISIFLVSAVIYFYTAKDTTLPKMTVQEKKARFKALIIPAVDEVYDDLMVQYKDVAAALKSGSDTDEIAELKVEYKAKSDAELLMALKPHPKSIAIAQAAMESSWATSRFFREAYNIFGVWSFDEDEPRIAALQKRGDKTIWVKEYPSVKASVSDYYRTIARGDAFKEFRQLKMKTDDPHALVKKLDRYSEKGAEYGHELTSIIKFNKFRQYDAIN
;
A
#
# COMPACT_ATOMS: atom_id res chain seq x y z
N MET A 1 -18.76 42.86 13.92
CA MET A 1 -19.27 43.69 12.82
C MET A 1 -20.07 42.80 11.89
N LYS A 2 -21.37 43.04 11.67
CA LYS A 2 -22.21 42.20 10.79
C LYS A 2 -21.98 42.62 9.33
N LEU A 3 -21.71 41.65 8.45
CA LEU A 3 -21.57 41.90 7.01
C LEU A 3 -22.92 42.34 6.43
N THR A 4 -22.90 43.32 5.54
CA THR A 4 -24.10 43.71 4.78
C THR A 4 -24.46 42.62 3.78
N ALA A 5 -25.72 42.58 3.31
CA ALA A 5 -26.15 41.59 2.32
C ALA A 5 -25.30 41.61 1.03
N SER A 6 -24.76 42.76 0.65
CA SER A 6 -23.83 42.91 -0.48
C SER A 6 -22.46 42.30 -0.16
N GLN A 7 -21.91 42.57 1.03
CA GLN A 7 -20.64 42.01 1.47
C GLN A 7 -20.70 40.48 1.62
N SER A 8 -21.81 39.92 2.11
CA SER A 8 -22.01 38.47 2.19
C SER A 8 -22.06 37.81 0.81
N LYS A 9 -22.69 38.45 -0.18
CA LYS A 9 -22.71 37.94 -1.58
C LYS A 9 -21.31 37.95 -2.20
N ILE A 10 -20.54 39.02 -1.99
CA ILE A 10 -19.15 39.12 -2.46
C ILE A 10 -18.28 38.04 -1.82
N LEU A 11 -18.43 37.82 -0.50
CA LEU A 11 -17.68 36.80 0.22
C LEU A 11 -17.97 35.38 -0.29
N ILE A 12 -19.24 35.05 -0.56
CA ILE A 12 -19.63 33.75 -1.13
C ILE A 12 -18.99 33.55 -2.51
N VAL A 13 -19.00 34.57 -3.37
CA VAL A 13 -18.38 34.48 -4.70
C VAL A 13 -16.87 34.25 -4.59
N LEU A 14 -16.19 34.95 -3.68
CA LEU A 14 -14.74 34.78 -3.45
C LEU A 14 -14.39 33.37 -2.94
N ILE A 15 -15.18 32.82 -2.02
CA ILE A 15 -15.00 31.44 -1.52
C ILE A 15 -15.19 30.43 -2.65
N SER A 16 -16.22 30.60 -3.48
CA SER A 16 -16.46 29.71 -4.63
C SER A 16 -15.32 29.77 -5.65
N ILE A 17 -14.80 30.97 -5.96
CA ILE A 17 -13.64 31.13 -6.85
C ILE A 17 -12.41 30.46 -6.24
N PHE A 18 -12.17 30.64 -4.93
CA PHE A 18 -11.06 29.99 -4.24
C PHE A 18 -11.18 28.47 -4.30
N LEU A 19 -12.36 27.90 -4.02
CA LEU A 19 -12.61 26.46 -4.11
C LEU A 19 -12.41 25.93 -5.53
N VAL A 20 -12.93 26.61 -6.55
CA VAL A 20 -12.73 26.24 -7.96
C VAL A 20 -11.26 26.32 -8.32
N SER A 21 -10.54 27.37 -7.91
CA SER A 21 -9.11 27.53 -8.17
C SER A 21 -8.26 26.51 -7.43
N ALA A 22 -8.63 26.13 -6.20
CA ALA A 22 -7.99 25.07 -5.44
C ALA A 22 -8.22 23.72 -6.12
N VAL A 23 -9.45 23.43 -6.55
CA VAL A 23 -9.77 22.23 -7.33
C VAL A 23 -8.98 22.20 -8.63
N ILE A 24 -8.96 23.29 -9.41
CA ILE A 24 -8.16 23.38 -10.64
C ILE A 24 -6.67 23.20 -10.32
N TYR A 25 -6.15 23.80 -9.26
CA TYR A 25 -4.76 23.61 -8.82
C TYR A 25 -4.47 22.15 -8.45
N PHE A 26 -5.34 21.49 -7.69
CA PHE A 26 -5.22 20.07 -7.36
C PHE A 26 -5.26 19.18 -8.61
N TYR A 27 -6.14 19.48 -9.58
CA TYR A 27 -6.22 18.75 -10.84
C TYR A 27 -5.02 19.01 -11.76
N THR A 28 -4.50 20.24 -11.82
CA THR A 28 -3.35 20.61 -12.67
C THR A 28 -2.00 20.20 -12.06
N ALA A 29 -1.88 20.16 -10.73
CA ALA A 29 -0.68 19.65 -10.06
C ALA A 29 -0.43 18.16 -10.33
N LYS A 30 -1.48 17.39 -10.66
CA LYS A 30 -1.43 15.96 -10.98
C LYS A 30 -0.55 15.66 -12.22
N ASP A 31 -0.36 16.65 -13.10
CA ASP A 31 0.34 16.50 -14.38
C ASP A 31 1.71 17.22 -14.43
N THR A 32 2.40 17.29 -13.30
CA THR A 32 3.76 17.87 -13.25
C THR A 32 4.81 16.79 -13.53
N THR A 33 5.68 17.06 -14.52
CA THR A 33 6.90 16.27 -14.73
C THR A 33 7.72 16.31 -13.44
N LEU A 34 8.13 15.14 -12.93
CA LEU A 34 9.02 15.12 -11.76
C LEU A 34 10.28 15.93 -12.06
N PRO A 35 10.75 16.77 -11.11
CA PRO A 35 12.01 17.44 -11.27
C PRO A 35 13.13 16.39 -11.41
N LYS A 36 14.16 16.73 -12.18
CA LYS A 36 15.35 15.89 -12.27
C LYS A 36 16.01 15.82 -10.89
N MET A 37 16.17 14.62 -10.36
CA MET A 37 16.71 14.36 -9.03
C MET A 37 17.89 13.39 -9.10
N THR A 38 18.83 13.53 -8.18
CA THR A 38 19.85 12.51 -7.89
C THR A 38 19.21 11.24 -7.32
N VAL A 39 19.95 10.13 -7.32
CA VAL A 39 19.49 8.86 -6.73
C VAL A 39 19.20 9.03 -5.23
N GLN A 40 19.99 9.85 -4.54
CA GLN A 40 19.88 10.11 -3.11
C GLN A 40 18.61 10.89 -2.80
N GLU A 41 18.32 11.96 -3.53
CA GLU A 41 17.09 12.74 -3.39
C GLU A 41 15.85 11.89 -3.69
N LYS A 42 15.90 11.08 -4.75
CA LYS A 42 14.83 10.12 -5.07
C LYS A 42 14.55 9.18 -3.91
N LYS A 43 15.59 8.60 -3.32
CA LYS A 43 15.46 7.69 -2.17
C LYS A 43 14.97 8.40 -0.92
N ALA A 44 15.38 9.65 -0.68
CA ALA A 44 14.91 10.45 0.44
C ALA A 44 13.42 10.77 0.32
N ARG A 45 12.98 11.23 -0.86
CA ARG A 45 11.55 11.47 -1.16
C ARG A 45 10.73 10.18 -1.03
N PHE A 46 11.23 9.07 -1.58
CA PHE A 46 10.59 7.75 -1.44
C PHE A 46 10.36 7.41 0.05
N LYS A 47 11.40 7.52 0.88
CA LYS A 47 11.32 7.25 2.32
C LYS A 47 10.27 8.13 3.00
N ALA A 48 10.25 9.43 2.72
CA ALA A 48 9.32 10.38 3.30
C ALA A 48 7.84 10.08 2.95
N LEU A 49 7.58 9.51 1.78
CA LEU A 49 6.23 9.17 1.33
C LEU A 49 5.77 7.80 1.81
N ILE A 50 6.66 6.80 1.80
CA ILE A 50 6.29 5.39 1.95
C ILE A 50 6.39 4.90 3.39
N ILE A 51 7.42 5.31 4.14
CA ILE A 51 7.65 4.78 5.50
C ILE A 51 6.48 5.11 6.43
N PRO A 52 5.98 6.36 6.52
CA PRO A 52 4.87 6.66 7.42
C PRO A 52 3.61 5.85 7.10
N ALA A 53 3.31 5.65 5.82
CA ALA A 53 2.17 4.85 5.39
C ALA A 53 2.33 3.36 5.70
N VAL A 54 3.55 2.82 5.57
CA VAL A 54 3.85 1.43 5.96
C VAL A 54 3.80 1.25 7.47
N ASP A 55 4.33 2.20 8.24
CA ASP A 55 4.28 2.18 9.70
C ASP A 55 2.82 2.17 10.19
N GLU A 56 2.01 3.11 9.72
CA GLU A 56 0.60 3.22 10.14
C GLU A 56 -0.22 1.96 9.80
N VAL A 57 -0.09 1.44 8.56
CA VAL A 57 -0.80 0.20 8.17
C VAL A 57 -0.29 -1.00 8.96
N TYR A 58 1.01 -1.10 9.20
CA TYR A 58 1.58 -2.20 9.98
C TYR A 58 1.05 -2.19 11.41
N ASP A 59 1.00 -1.02 12.04
CA ASP A 59 0.51 -0.87 13.41
C ASP A 59 -0.98 -1.22 13.50
N ASP A 60 -1.80 -0.72 12.57
CA ASP A 60 -3.24 -1.06 12.47
C ASP A 60 -3.44 -2.59 12.36
N LEU A 61 -2.69 -3.25 11.47
CA LEU A 61 -2.77 -4.70 11.26
C LEU A 61 -2.24 -5.50 12.46
N MET A 62 -1.20 -4.99 13.13
CA MET A 62 -0.61 -5.66 14.29
C MET A 62 -1.54 -5.58 15.51
N VAL A 63 -2.25 -4.47 15.68
CA VAL A 63 -3.32 -4.34 16.69
C VAL A 63 -4.42 -5.35 16.39
N GLN A 64 -4.97 -5.36 15.17
CA GLN A 64 -6.01 -6.33 14.77
C GLN A 64 -5.56 -7.79 15.00
N TYR A 65 -4.33 -8.13 14.62
CA TYR A 65 -3.78 -9.47 14.85
C TYR A 65 -3.73 -9.83 16.35
N LYS A 66 -3.26 -8.92 17.20
CA LYS A 66 -3.15 -9.16 18.65
C LYS A 66 -4.52 -9.30 19.31
N ASP A 67 -5.48 -8.46 18.93
CA ASP A 67 -6.83 -8.48 19.49
C ASP A 67 -7.55 -9.79 19.13
N VAL A 68 -7.49 -10.19 17.85
CA VAL A 68 -8.05 -11.47 17.40
C VAL A 68 -7.33 -12.66 18.04
N ALA A 69 -6.01 -12.62 18.17
CA ALA A 69 -5.26 -13.68 18.84
C ALA A 69 -5.64 -13.83 20.32
N ALA A 70 -5.86 -12.72 21.03
CA ALA A 70 -6.31 -12.73 22.41
C ALA A 70 -7.74 -13.28 22.55
N ALA A 71 -8.66 -12.82 21.69
CA ALA A 71 -10.04 -13.28 21.66
C ALA A 71 -10.14 -14.79 21.43
N LEU A 72 -9.45 -15.31 20.40
CA LEU A 72 -9.41 -16.75 20.10
C LEU A 72 -8.80 -17.57 21.24
N LYS A 73 -7.73 -17.06 21.89
CA LYS A 73 -7.13 -17.73 23.06
C LYS A 73 -8.09 -17.80 24.25
N SER A 74 -8.98 -16.83 24.40
CA SER A 74 -10.02 -16.84 25.45
C SER A 74 -11.24 -17.70 25.12
N GLY A 75 -11.28 -18.34 23.93
CA GLY A 75 -12.42 -19.13 23.47
C GLY A 75 -13.59 -18.28 22.97
N SER A 76 -13.36 -16.99 22.68
CA SER A 76 -14.36 -16.11 22.10
C SER A 76 -14.39 -16.29 20.58
N ASP A 77 -15.49 -16.84 20.06
CA ASP A 77 -15.81 -16.88 18.64
C ASP A 77 -16.94 -15.88 18.40
N THR A 78 -16.59 -14.72 17.84
CA THR A 78 -17.51 -13.61 17.59
C THR A 78 -17.92 -13.57 16.13
N ASP A 79 -19.05 -12.93 15.82
CA ASP A 79 -19.47 -12.68 14.43
C ASP A 79 -18.38 -11.94 13.65
N GLU A 80 -17.66 -11.02 14.29
CA GLU A 80 -16.52 -10.29 13.70
C GLU A 80 -15.37 -11.24 13.29
N ILE A 81 -15.05 -12.24 14.11
CA ILE A 81 -14.05 -13.26 13.75
C ILE A 81 -14.54 -14.12 12.58
N ALA A 82 -15.83 -14.48 12.56
CA ALA A 82 -16.42 -15.22 11.44
C ALA A 82 -16.36 -14.41 10.13
N GLU A 83 -16.67 -13.12 10.17
CA GLU A 83 -16.53 -12.20 9.04
C GLU A 83 -15.08 -12.08 8.58
N LEU A 84 -14.13 -12.00 9.50
CA LEU A 84 -12.70 -11.99 9.18
C LEU A 84 -12.24 -13.29 8.52
N LYS A 85 -12.75 -14.46 8.95
CA LYS A 85 -12.48 -15.75 8.29
C LYS A 85 -12.95 -15.73 6.83
N VAL A 86 -14.15 -15.20 6.58
CA VAL A 86 -14.69 -15.06 5.22
C VAL A 86 -13.85 -14.08 4.40
N GLU A 87 -13.54 -12.91 4.96
CA GLU A 87 -12.75 -11.88 4.30
C GLU A 87 -11.36 -12.42 3.94
N TYR A 88 -10.64 -13.03 4.88
CA TYR A 88 -9.30 -13.54 4.63
C TYR A 88 -9.25 -14.94 4.00
N LYS A 89 -10.41 -15.52 3.65
CA LYS A 89 -10.54 -16.88 3.10
C LYS A 89 -9.90 -17.96 3.99
N ALA A 90 -9.93 -17.76 5.30
CA ALA A 90 -9.34 -18.65 6.29
C ALA A 90 -10.35 -19.74 6.71
N LYS A 91 -9.92 -21.00 6.74
CA LYS A 91 -10.78 -22.14 7.12
C LYS A 91 -10.67 -22.53 8.59
N SER A 92 -9.76 -21.88 9.33
CA SER A 92 -9.52 -22.14 10.74
C SER A 92 -8.95 -20.90 11.41
N ASP A 93 -9.00 -20.87 12.74
CA ASP A 93 -8.38 -19.82 13.58
C ASP A 93 -6.88 -19.68 13.28
N ALA A 94 -6.19 -20.80 13.10
CA ALA A 94 -4.77 -20.79 12.76
C ALA A 94 -4.52 -20.15 11.39
N GLU A 95 -5.35 -20.46 10.38
CA GLU A 95 -5.27 -19.81 9.07
C GLU A 95 -5.59 -18.32 9.12
N LEU A 96 -6.54 -17.92 9.96
CA LEU A 96 -6.88 -16.51 10.16
C LEU A 96 -5.71 -15.76 10.78
N LEU A 97 -5.12 -16.29 11.85
CA LEU A 97 -3.95 -15.67 12.50
C LEU A 97 -2.74 -15.56 11.56
N MET A 98 -2.53 -16.57 10.71
CA MET A 98 -1.52 -16.51 9.64
C MET A 98 -1.83 -15.44 8.60
N ALA A 99 -3.10 -15.19 8.27
CA ALA A 99 -3.49 -14.11 7.38
C ALA A 99 -3.21 -12.74 8.01
N LEU A 100 -3.70 -12.53 9.24
CA LEU A 100 -3.70 -11.25 9.93
C LEU A 100 -2.32 -10.76 10.36
N LYS A 101 -1.41 -11.62 10.82
CA LYS A 101 -0.09 -11.18 11.31
C LYS A 101 0.65 -10.42 10.18
N PRO A 102 0.93 -9.11 10.26
CA PRO A 102 1.64 -8.43 9.18
C PRO A 102 3.09 -8.92 9.09
N HIS A 103 3.64 -8.96 7.88
CA HIS A 103 5.06 -9.27 7.67
C HIS A 103 5.96 -8.05 7.96
N PRO A 104 7.27 -8.23 8.19
CA PRO A 104 8.19 -7.13 8.50
C PRO A 104 8.08 -5.96 7.52
N LYS A 105 8.13 -4.73 8.04
CA LYS A 105 7.96 -3.48 7.29
C LYS A 105 9.03 -3.32 6.22
N SER A 106 10.25 -3.78 6.48
CA SER A 106 11.36 -3.73 5.52
C SER A 106 11.05 -4.43 4.20
N ILE A 107 10.24 -5.49 4.21
CA ILE A 107 9.78 -6.19 3.01
C ILE A 107 8.82 -5.29 2.21
N ALA A 108 7.80 -4.71 2.86
CA ALA A 108 6.84 -3.83 2.19
C ALA A 108 7.55 -2.60 1.60
N ILE A 109 8.49 -2.00 2.34
CA ILE A 109 9.28 -0.86 1.88
C ILE A 109 10.16 -1.26 0.67
N ALA A 110 10.79 -2.44 0.70
CA ALA A 110 11.62 -2.90 -0.40
C ALA A 110 10.80 -3.21 -1.67
N GLN A 111 9.65 -3.87 -1.53
CA GLN A 111 8.73 -4.08 -2.65
C GLN A 111 8.22 -2.75 -3.18
N ALA A 112 7.78 -1.83 -2.32
CA ALA A 112 7.37 -0.49 -2.75
C ALA A 112 8.48 0.23 -3.53
N ALA A 113 9.75 0.15 -3.10
CA ALA A 113 10.86 0.75 -3.81
C ALA A 113 11.06 0.16 -5.21
N MET A 114 10.94 -1.16 -5.33
CA MET A 114 11.11 -1.87 -6.59
C MET A 114 9.93 -1.62 -7.54
N GLU A 115 8.70 -1.83 -7.08
CA GLU A 115 7.48 -1.76 -7.90
C GLU A 115 7.15 -0.33 -8.35
N SER A 116 7.40 0.67 -7.51
CA SER A 116 7.10 2.09 -7.83
C SER A 116 8.29 2.85 -8.43
N SER A 117 9.40 2.15 -8.73
CA SER A 117 10.66 2.77 -9.15
C SER A 117 11.17 3.83 -8.18
N TRP A 118 11.03 3.60 -6.87
CA TRP A 118 11.30 4.56 -5.79
C TRP A 118 10.33 5.76 -5.80
N ALA A 119 9.03 5.48 -5.91
CA ALA A 119 7.94 6.47 -5.90
C ALA A 119 8.04 7.49 -7.06
N THR A 120 8.65 7.11 -8.19
CA THR A 120 8.74 7.97 -9.38
C THR A 120 7.94 7.46 -10.57
N SER A 121 7.41 6.24 -10.51
CA SER A 121 6.56 5.70 -11.58
C SER A 121 5.35 6.61 -11.81
N ARG A 122 4.86 6.65 -13.05
CA ARG A 122 3.64 7.38 -13.40
C ARG A 122 2.45 6.93 -12.54
N PHE A 123 2.28 5.61 -12.40
CA PHE A 123 1.19 5.02 -11.62
C PHE A 123 1.22 5.42 -10.14
N PHE A 124 2.41 5.55 -9.54
CA PHE A 124 2.50 6.09 -8.18
C PHE A 124 2.08 7.56 -8.13
N ARG A 125 2.55 8.39 -9.06
CA ARG A 125 2.31 9.84 -9.04
C ARG A 125 0.87 10.22 -9.32
N GLU A 126 0.25 9.54 -10.28
CA GLU A 126 -1.09 9.89 -10.77
C GLU A 126 -2.19 9.08 -10.09
N ALA A 127 -1.88 7.91 -9.53
CA ALA A 127 -2.88 6.99 -8.99
C ALA A 127 -2.54 6.43 -7.61
N TYR A 128 -1.45 6.89 -6.98
CA TYR A 128 -0.91 6.30 -5.73
C TYR A 128 -0.74 4.78 -5.78
N ASN A 129 -0.66 4.20 -6.98
CA ASN A 129 -0.57 2.76 -7.16
C ASN A 129 0.90 2.33 -7.12
N ILE A 130 1.33 1.94 -5.93
CA ILE A 130 2.71 1.56 -5.63
C ILE A 130 3.08 0.22 -6.26
N PHE A 131 2.13 -0.73 -6.25
CA PHE A 131 2.36 -2.15 -6.52
C PHE A 131 1.84 -2.61 -7.89
N GLY A 132 1.44 -1.66 -8.75
CA GLY A 132 0.96 -1.94 -10.11
C GLY A 132 -0.34 -2.75 -10.15
N VAL A 133 -1.23 -2.55 -9.18
CA VAL A 133 -2.48 -3.32 -9.07
C VAL A 133 -3.40 -3.00 -10.24
N TRP A 134 -3.80 -4.03 -10.98
CA TRP A 134 -4.73 -3.90 -12.11
C TRP A 134 -6.14 -3.63 -11.60
N SER A 135 -6.87 -2.81 -12.35
CA SER A 135 -8.29 -2.58 -12.14
C SER A 135 -9.07 -3.33 -13.22
N PHE A 136 -9.98 -4.19 -12.79
CA PHE A 136 -10.90 -4.92 -13.67
C PHE A 136 -12.35 -4.43 -13.52
N ASP A 137 -12.60 -3.64 -12.49
CA ASP A 137 -13.88 -2.98 -12.24
C ASP A 137 -13.89 -1.63 -12.96
N GLU A 138 -14.98 -1.31 -13.65
CA GLU A 138 -15.13 -0.03 -14.35
C GLU A 138 -15.65 1.09 -13.47
N ASP A 139 -16.27 0.72 -12.36
CA ASP A 139 -16.88 1.64 -11.41
C ASP A 139 -15.90 2.11 -10.33
N GLU A 140 -14.72 1.49 -10.22
CA GLU A 140 -13.65 1.94 -9.32
C GLU A 140 -12.72 2.99 -9.97
N PRO A 141 -12.16 3.94 -9.20
CA PRO A 141 -11.16 4.87 -9.71
C PRO A 141 -9.98 4.13 -10.33
N ARG A 142 -9.64 4.49 -11.58
CA ARG A 142 -8.58 3.84 -12.36
C ARG A 142 -7.99 4.76 -13.42
N ILE A 143 -6.72 4.53 -13.76
CA ILE A 143 -6.05 5.23 -14.87
C ILE A 143 -5.57 4.23 -15.92
N ALA A 144 -5.55 4.65 -17.19
CA ALA A 144 -5.06 3.81 -18.28
C ALA A 144 -3.54 3.71 -18.25
N ALA A 145 -3.02 2.51 -18.51
CA ALA A 145 -1.63 2.34 -18.91
C ALA A 145 -1.38 3.00 -20.26
N LEU A 146 -0.18 3.55 -20.46
CA LEU A 146 0.20 4.15 -21.74
C LEU A 146 0.33 3.10 -22.86
N GLN A 147 0.61 1.86 -22.49
CA GLN A 147 0.74 0.74 -23.42
C GLN A 147 -0.51 -0.15 -23.35
N LYS A 148 -0.94 -0.62 -24.51
CA LYS A 148 -1.98 -1.65 -24.65
C LYS A 148 -1.36 -3.05 -24.62
N ARG A 149 -2.15 -4.05 -24.23
CA ARG A 149 -1.80 -5.46 -24.41
C ARG A 149 -2.62 -6.02 -25.58
N GLY A 150 -1.99 -6.08 -26.76
CA GLY A 150 -2.72 -6.22 -28.00
C GLY A 150 -3.65 -5.02 -28.18
N ASP A 151 -4.95 -5.28 -28.38
CA ASP A 151 -5.94 -4.22 -28.57
C ASP A 151 -6.57 -3.71 -27.26
N LYS A 152 -6.29 -4.38 -26.13
CA LYS A 152 -6.91 -4.07 -24.83
C LYS A 152 -6.12 -3.01 -24.06
N THR A 153 -6.81 -1.98 -23.61
CA THR A 153 -6.30 -1.03 -22.61
C THR A 153 -6.13 -1.74 -21.28
N ILE A 154 -4.95 -1.64 -20.67
CA ILE A 154 -4.74 -2.07 -19.29
C ILE A 154 -5.13 -0.91 -18.39
N TRP A 155 -5.99 -1.18 -17.41
CA TRP A 155 -6.36 -0.23 -16.38
C TRP A 155 -5.64 -0.60 -15.08
N VAL A 156 -5.10 0.41 -14.40
CA VAL A 156 -4.52 0.26 -13.07
C VAL A 156 -5.36 1.03 -12.07
N LYS A 157 -5.51 0.43 -10.89
CA LYS A 157 -6.32 1.00 -9.81
C LYS A 157 -5.76 2.34 -9.35
N GLU A 158 -6.63 3.30 -9.09
CA GLU A 158 -6.31 4.56 -8.42
C GLU A 158 -6.72 4.47 -6.96
N TYR A 159 -5.78 4.79 -6.07
CA TYR A 159 -6.00 4.83 -4.64
C TYR A 159 -6.15 6.27 -4.17
N PRO A 160 -6.93 6.53 -3.11
CA PRO A 160 -7.05 7.87 -2.54
C PRO A 160 -5.79 8.33 -1.80
N SER A 161 -4.91 7.41 -1.40
CA SER A 161 -3.68 7.72 -0.67
C SER A 161 -2.63 6.60 -0.77
N VAL A 162 -1.40 6.92 -0.38
CA VAL A 162 -0.32 5.93 -0.20
C VAL A 162 -0.71 4.87 0.82
N LYS A 163 -1.33 5.27 1.95
CA LYS A 163 -1.83 4.35 2.99
C LYS A 163 -2.80 3.32 2.40
N ALA A 164 -3.74 3.76 1.56
CA ALA A 164 -4.72 2.88 0.93
C ALA A 164 -4.06 1.85 0.00
N SER A 165 -3.06 2.26 -0.80
CA SER A 165 -2.30 1.33 -1.65
C SER A 165 -1.50 0.31 -0.83
N VAL A 166 -0.87 0.74 0.26
CA VAL A 166 -0.15 -0.16 1.19
C VAL A 166 -1.10 -1.14 1.89
N SER A 167 -2.26 -0.68 2.34
CA SER A 167 -3.28 -1.53 2.96
C SER A 167 -3.78 -2.62 1.99
N ASP A 168 -4.05 -2.27 0.74
CA ASP A 168 -4.50 -3.22 -0.28
C ASP A 168 -3.40 -4.23 -0.65
N TYR A 169 -2.13 -3.79 -0.65
CA TYR A 169 -0.99 -4.69 -0.82
C TYR A 169 -0.89 -5.73 0.30
N TYR A 170 -0.94 -5.31 1.57
CA TYR A 170 -0.90 -6.25 2.70
C TYR A 170 -2.06 -7.24 2.64
N ARG A 171 -3.26 -6.76 2.28
CA ARG A 171 -4.45 -7.58 2.10
C ARG A 171 -4.29 -8.61 0.98
N THR A 172 -3.69 -8.23 -0.16
CA THR A 172 -3.37 -9.15 -1.26
C THR A 172 -2.48 -10.29 -0.78
N ILE A 173 -1.40 -9.99 -0.05
CA ILE A 173 -0.51 -11.02 0.52
C ILE A 173 -1.23 -11.89 1.56
N ALA A 174 -2.11 -11.29 2.37
CA ALA A 174 -2.88 -11.99 3.39
C ALA A 174 -3.88 -13.00 2.79
N ARG A 175 -4.48 -12.67 1.63
CA ARG A 175 -5.55 -13.46 1.00
C ARG A 175 -5.08 -14.44 -0.08
N GLY A 176 -3.98 -14.16 -0.78
CA GLY A 176 -3.59 -14.91 -1.96
C GLY A 176 -3.09 -16.33 -1.66
N ASP A 177 -3.59 -17.35 -2.35
CA ASP A 177 -3.15 -18.75 -2.16
C ASP A 177 -1.65 -18.93 -2.46
N ALA A 178 -1.12 -18.16 -3.42
CA ALA A 178 0.30 -18.14 -3.78
C ALA A 178 1.23 -17.79 -2.60
N PHE A 179 0.72 -17.12 -1.56
CA PHE A 179 1.51 -16.68 -0.41
C PHE A 179 1.30 -17.53 0.84
N LYS A 180 0.67 -18.72 0.73
CA LYS A 180 0.42 -19.60 1.88
C LYS A 180 1.70 -19.98 2.62
N GLU A 181 2.76 -20.37 1.90
CA GLU A 181 4.05 -20.70 2.53
C GLU A 181 4.71 -19.50 3.19
N PHE A 182 4.61 -18.31 2.57
CA PHE A 182 5.07 -17.06 3.17
C PHE A 182 4.36 -16.77 4.48
N ARG A 183 3.01 -16.92 4.51
CA ARG A 183 2.20 -16.72 5.72
C ARG A 183 2.50 -17.73 6.83
N GLN A 184 2.81 -18.97 6.47
CA GLN A 184 3.25 -19.98 7.43
C GLN A 184 4.64 -19.66 8.00
N LEU A 185 5.56 -19.18 7.17
CA LEU A 185 6.93 -18.89 7.59
C LEU A 185 7.00 -17.67 8.51
N LYS A 186 6.23 -16.60 8.24
CA LYS A 186 6.20 -15.40 9.10
C LYS A 186 5.68 -15.65 10.53
N MET A 187 5.01 -16.79 10.77
CA MET A 187 4.66 -17.20 12.13
C MET A 187 5.84 -17.75 12.92
N LYS A 188 6.90 -18.19 12.24
CA LYS A 188 8.07 -18.85 12.84
C LYS A 188 9.29 -17.95 12.91
N THR A 189 9.36 -16.92 12.06
CA THR A 189 10.48 -15.99 11.99
C THR A 189 10.02 -14.64 11.46
N ASP A 190 10.63 -13.58 11.96
CA ASP A 190 10.50 -12.23 11.42
C ASP A 190 11.73 -11.82 10.59
N ASP A 191 12.62 -12.76 10.24
CA ASP A 191 13.78 -12.48 9.38
C ASP A 191 13.33 -12.19 7.93
N PRO A 192 13.45 -10.95 7.44
CA PRO A 192 13.00 -10.61 6.10
C PRO A 192 13.76 -11.39 5.01
N HIS A 193 15.02 -11.77 5.24
CA HIS A 193 15.81 -12.51 4.25
C HIS A 193 15.36 -13.97 4.09
N ALA A 194 14.81 -14.57 5.14
CA ALA A 194 14.15 -15.86 5.04
C ALA A 194 12.79 -15.74 4.33
N LEU A 195 12.02 -14.70 4.67
CA LEU A 195 10.66 -14.50 4.19
C LEU A 195 10.59 -14.19 2.69
N VAL A 196 11.45 -13.33 2.16
CA VAL A 196 11.41 -12.95 0.73
C VAL A 196 11.69 -14.12 -0.22
N LYS A 197 12.29 -15.21 0.27
CA LYS A 197 12.46 -16.45 -0.52
C LYS A 197 11.14 -17.17 -0.80
N LYS A 198 10.06 -16.80 -0.12
CA LYS A 198 8.70 -17.33 -0.30
C LYS A 198 7.79 -16.39 -1.11
N LEU A 199 8.39 -15.43 -1.82
CA LEU A 199 7.70 -14.49 -2.72
C LEU A 199 8.01 -14.78 -4.20
N ASP A 200 8.48 -15.98 -4.53
CA ASP A 200 8.76 -16.43 -5.90
C ASP A 200 7.55 -16.31 -6.83
N ARG A 201 6.34 -16.51 -6.29
CA ARG A 201 5.09 -16.36 -7.06
C ARG A 201 4.56 -14.93 -7.15
N TYR A 202 5.24 -13.96 -6.55
CA TYR A 202 4.84 -12.55 -6.64
C TYR A 202 5.22 -11.94 -8.00
N SER A 203 6.30 -12.42 -8.61
CA SER A 203 6.84 -11.88 -9.85
C SER A 203 7.18 -13.00 -10.83
N GLU A 204 7.08 -12.71 -12.13
CA GLU A 204 7.55 -13.61 -13.20
C GLU A 204 9.05 -13.94 -13.08
N LYS A 205 9.81 -13.13 -12.32
CA LYS A 205 11.22 -13.38 -11.99
C LYS A 205 11.46 -14.58 -11.07
N GLY A 206 10.42 -15.14 -10.43
CA GLY A 206 10.59 -16.28 -9.55
C GLY A 206 11.52 -15.99 -8.37
N ALA A 207 12.45 -16.92 -8.09
CA ALA A 207 13.41 -16.81 -6.99
C ALA A 207 14.30 -15.56 -7.06
N GLU A 208 14.61 -15.05 -8.26
CA GLU A 208 15.42 -13.84 -8.44
C GLU A 208 14.78 -12.62 -7.79
N TYR A 209 13.44 -12.57 -7.74
CA TYR A 209 12.70 -11.54 -7.02
C TYR A 209 13.11 -11.44 -5.54
N GLY A 210 13.25 -12.59 -4.87
CA GLY A 210 13.68 -12.63 -3.48
C GLY A 210 15.15 -12.20 -3.27
N HIS A 211 16.00 -12.46 -4.27
CA HIS A 211 17.40 -12.01 -4.26
C HIS A 211 17.51 -10.48 -4.43
N GLU A 212 16.74 -9.90 -5.33
CA GLU A 212 16.64 -8.45 -5.52
C GLU A 212 16.13 -7.76 -4.24
N LEU A 213 15.06 -8.29 -3.63
CA LEU A 213 14.53 -7.78 -2.36
C LEU A 213 15.56 -7.85 -1.23
N THR A 214 16.27 -8.98 -1.10
CA THR A 214 17.35 -9.13 -0.11
C THR A 214 18.41 -8.05 -0.28
N SER A 215 18.79 -7.76 -1.53
CA SER A 215 19.79 -6.75 -1.86
C SER A 215 19.31 -5.33 -1.55
N ILE A 216 18.05 -5.01 -1.91
CA ILE A 216 17.43 -3.71 -1.59
C ILE A 216 17.37 -3.50 -0.08
N ILE A 217 16.90 -4.49 0.68
CA ILE A 217 16.79 -4.40 2.16
C ILE A 217 18.16 -4.13 2.78
N LYS A 218 19.19 -4.89 2.39
CA LYS A 218 20.56 -4.75 2.92
C LYS A 218 21.18 -3.41 2.56
N PHE A 219 21.21 -3.06 1.27
CA PHE A 219 21.88 -1.85 0.79
C PHE A 219 21.27 -0.58 1.39
N ASN A 220 19.95 -0.55 1.54
CA ASN A 220 19.24 0.64 2.02
C ASN A 220 18.97 0.61 3.53
N LYS A 221 19.47 -0.42 4.23
CA LYS A 221 19.34 -0.62 5.68
C LYS A 221 17.88 -0.61 6.16
N PHE A 222 16.95 -1.13 5.36
CA PHE A 222 15.52 -1.08 5.68
C PHE A 222 15.13 -1.93 6.90
N ARG A 223 15.97 -2.89 7.30
CA ARG A 223 15.76 -3.67 8.52
C ARG A 223 15.67 -2.80 9.78
N GLN A 224 16.22 -1.59 9.78
CA GLN A 224 16.07 -0.66 10.91
C GLN A 224 14.61 -0.27 11.19
N TYR A 225 13.71 -0.40 10.20
CA TYR A 225 12.29 -0.13 10.36
C TYR A 225 11.51 -1.30 10.92
N ASP A 226 12.11 -2.50 11.03
CA ASP A 226 11.42 -3.68 11.60
C ASP A 226 11.39 -3.66 13.13
N ALA A 227 12.25 -2.85 13.76
CA ALA A 227 12.19 -2.63 15.20
C ALA A 227 10.96 -1.78 15.53
N ILE A 228 10.17 -2.24 16.50
CA ILE A 228 9.12 -1.44 17.11
C ILE A 228 9.83 -0.36 17.93
N ASN A 229 9.62 0.91 17.60
CA ASN A 229 9.91 2.02 18.52
C ASN A 229 8.82 2.08 19.58
#